data_AF-A0A2A5VZD3-F1
#
_entry.id   AF-A0A2A5VZD3-F1
#
_cell.length_a   1.000
_cell.length_b   1.000
_cell.length_c   1.000
_cell.angle_alpha   90.00
_cell.angle_beta   90.00
_cell.angle_gamma   90.00
#
_symmetry.space_group_name_H-M   'P 1'
#
loop_
_entity.id
_entity.type
_entity.pdbx_description
1 polymer ?
#
loop_
_entity_poly.entity_id
_entity_poly.type
_entity_poly.pdbx_seq_one_letter_code
_entity_poly.pdbx_strand_id
1 'polypeptide(L)'
;MQARTSSRIYNQSALEVWFSCIEIDWEPHFSPDVLSRGQQIYREGKITEIELTEQEAIVHCSFSRKDNCYAVIDWVNKRPKVRASIEDNETGRAVAVAGMYEIEELIADEIDPLPYAPQQKLSRDKLNHRNNNRQIESTKQAPKPNYTEANRQADLGKPARPSRRLTPRLEGLETGLRLTAYWVSPDFQREPAFQQGSSTLNSSERESIVRLTAQARNAGFHFRSEQSDFILADPKQIGPFFAHQLKRFEKRFDYIDIDPFAEKMAKGARPIKVVGKVKAEQGNAMKVDWHLKLGRKWLNAEDSKRLTQAGRGTHIVKGLGLVHIAEEQSKALAEWRTAAQTSDDGALLWPRYMVFSLFGQHGAQLNLKEEMAQWRDGVSLATGEETAMQMQLPKFLRDYQREGVRWLSNLRVHAC
;
A
#
# COMPACT_ATOMS: atom_id res chain seq x y z
N MET A 1 -42.62 2.44 2.74
CA MET A 1 -41.34 2.36 3.48
C MET A 1 -40.60 3.66 3.22
N GLN A 2 -40.24 4.42 4.25
CA GLN A 2 -39.37 5.59 4.07
C GLN A 2 -38.00 5.07 3.62
N ALA A 3 -37.48 5.58 2.50
CA ALA A 3 -36.12 5.29 2.07
C ALA A 3 -35.16 5.76 3.17
N ARG A 4 -34.46 4.82 3.81
CA ARG A 4 -33.50 5.14 4.86
C ARG A 4 -32.25 5.77 4.23
N THR A 5 -31.70 6.74 4.95
CA THR A 5 -30.64 7.67 4.51
C THR A 5 -29.22 7.23 4.90
N SER A 6 -29.04 5.98 5.32
CA SER A 6 -27.73 5.44 5.69
C SER A 6 -26.84 5.29 4.46
N SER A 7 -25.65 5.90 4.49
CA SER A 7 -24.60 5.68 3.49
C SER A 7 -24.09 4.24 3.60
N ARG A 8 -23.91 3.55 2.48
CA ARG A 8 -23.48 2.13 2.44
C ARG A 8 -22.22 2.03 1.59
N ILE A 9 -21.11 1.60 2.19
CA ILE A 9 -19.79 1.48 1.54
C ILE A 9 -19.34 0.02 1.62
N TYR A 10 -19.19 -0.66 0.49
CA TYR A 10 -18.79 -2.07 0.44
C TYR A 10 -18.24 -2.45 -0.93
N ASN A 11 -17.64 -3.64 -1.02
CA ASN A 11 -17.34 -4.33 -2.27
C ASN A 11 -17.99 -5.73 -2.27
N GLN A 12 -18.02 -6.41 -3.42
CA GLN A 12 -18.69 -7.71 -3.56
C GLN A 12 -18.12 -8.78 -2.61
N SER A 13 -16.80 -8.83 -2.44
CA SER A 13 -16.14 -9.82 -1.60
C SER A 13 -16.47 -9.65 -0.11
N ALA A 14 -16.57 -8.41 0.37
CA ALA A 14 -17.03 -8.12 1.72
C ALA A 14 -18.49 -8.57 1.92
N LEU A 15 -19.36 -8.32 0.94
CA LEU A 15 -20.77 -8.73 0.96
C LEU A 15 -20.93 -10.24 1.16
N GLU A 16 -20.16 -11.06 0.44
CA GLU A 16 -20.19 -12.53 0.56
C GLU A 16 -19.71 -13.04 1.93
N VAL A 17 -18.67 -12.40 2.48
CA VAL A 17 -18.18 -12.74 3.84
C VAL A 17 -19.22 -12.41 4.89
N TRP A 18 -19.84 -11.23 4.80
CA TRP A 18 -20.85 -10.79 5.75
C TRP A 18 -22.16 -11.57 5.62
N PHE A 19 -22.55 -12.00 4.43
CA PHE A 19 -23.64 -12.98 4.22
C PHE A 19 -23.39 -14.25 5.05
N SER A 20 -22.19 -14.82 4.98
CA SER A 20 -21.82 -16.00 5.77
C SER A 20 -21.80 -15.73 7.29
N CYS A 21 -21.57 -14.48 7.70
CA CYS A 21 -21.56 -14.10 9.11
C CYS A 21 -22.99 -13.97 9.66
N ILE A 22 -23.90 -13.34 8.92
CA ILE A 22 -25.29 -13.15 9.35
C ILE A 22 -26.13 -14.43 9.29
N GLU A 23 -25.73 -15.45 8.53
CA GLU A 23 -26.35 -16.79 8.59
C GLU A 23 -26.24 -17.44 9.98
N ILE A 24 -25.28 -17.00 10.79
CA ILE A 24 -25.12 -17.44 12.18
C ILE A 24 -26.04 -16.59 13.06
N ASP A 25 -26.86 -17.25 13.87
CA ASP A 25 -27.71 -16.59 14.86
C ASP A 25 -26.86 -15.77 15.86
N TRP A 26 -26.77 -14.48 15.61
CA TRP A 26 -25.84 -13.58 16.27
C TRP A 26 -26.46 -12.85 17.46
N GLU A 27 -27.79 -12.72 17.51
CA GLU A 27 -28.51 -12.04 18.60
C GLU A 27 -28.20 -12.65 19.99
N PRO A 28 -28.10 -13.99 20.16
CA PRO A 28 -27.79 -14.60 21.46
C PRO A 28 -26.42 -14.22 22.04
N HIS A 29 -25.54 -13.57 21.25
CA HIS A 29 -24.26 -13.05 21.74
C HIS A 29 -24.37 -11.70 22.45
N PHE A 30 -25.56 -11.08 22.45
CA PHE A 30 -25.86 -9.83 23.13
C PHE A 30 -26.83 -10.06 24.31
N SER A 31 -26.77 -9.19 25.32
CA SER A 31 -27.75 -9.25 26.42
C SER A 31 -29.11 -8.74 25.92
N PRO A 32 -30.23 -9.18 26.52
CA PRO A 32 -31.57 -8.73 26.15
C PRO A 32 -31.73 -7.20 26.15
N ASP A 33 -31.11 -6.51 27.12
CA ASP A 33 -31.16 -5.05 27.22
C ASP A 33 -30.41 -4.36 26.07
N VAL A 34 -29.25 -4.90 25.69
CA VAL A 34 -28.46 -4.40 24.55
C VAL A 34 -29.19 -4.64 23.23
N LEU A 35 -29.86 -5.80 23.08
CA LEU A 35 -30.69 -6.10 21.92
C LEU A 35 -31.85 -5.12 21.80
N SER A 36 -32.62 -4.94 22.88
CA SER A 36 -33.74 -4.01 22.93
C SER A 36 -33.31 -2.58 22.57
N ARG A 37 -32.17 -2.13 23.12
CA ARG A 37 -31.62 -0.82 22.82
C ARG A 37 -31.14 -0.70 21.38
N GLY A 38 -30.47 -1.71 20.84
CA GLY A 38 -30.04 -1.73 19.44
C GLY A 38 -31.22 -1.71 18.46
N GLN A 39 -32.27 -2.48 18.74
CA GLN A 39 -33.52 -2.45 17.95
C GLN A 39 -34.18 -1.07 17.99
N GLN A 40 -34.09 -0.34 19.10
CA GLN A 40 -34.59 1.03 19.18
C GLN A 40 -33.76 1.97 18.30
N ILE A 41 -32.42 1.91 18.39
CA ILE A 41 -31.49 2.73 17.60
C ILE A 41 -31.71 2.51 16.09
N TYR A 42 -31.87 1.25 15.67
CA TYR A 42 -32.19 0.87 14.30
C TYR A 42 -33.56 1.39 13.85
N ARG A 43 -34.62 1.19 14.66
CA ARG A 43 -35.98 1.68 14.34
C ARG A 43 -36.06 3.20 14.24
N GLU A 44 -35.31 3.91 15.08
CA GLU A 44 -35.22 5.38 15.05
C GLU A 44 -34.36 5.92 13.89
N GLY A 45 -33.74 5.06 13.08
CA GLY A 45 -32.94 5.47 11.92
C GLY A 45 -31.68 6.25 12.30
N LYS A 46 -31.06 5.91 13.43
CA LYS A 46 -29.87 6.62 13.95
C LYS A 46 -28.56 6.21 13.27
N ILE A 47 -28.57 5.13 12.50
CA ILE A 47 -27.44 4.69 11.71
C ILE A 47 -27.30 5.61 10.50
N THR A 48 -26.16 6.28 10.40
CA THR A 48 -25.86 7.24 9.33
C THR A 48 -25.02 6.64 8.23
N GLU A 49 -24.17 5.66 8.55
CA GLU A 49 -23.31 4.98 7.59
C GLU A 49 -22.93 3.57 8.05
N ILE A 50 -22.83 2.64 7.11
CA ILE A 50 -22.21 1.33 7.29
C ILE A 50 -21.11 1.10 6.25
N GLU A 51 -19.97 0.62 6.71
CA GLU A 51 -18.84 0.22 5.86
C GLU A 51 -18.54 -1.26 6.08
N LEU A 52 -18.57 -2.06 5.01
CA LEU A 52 -18.24 -3.49 5.04
C LEU A 52 -16.90 -3.75 4.37
N THR A 53 -16.03 -4.46 5.09
CA THR A 53 -14.80 -5.09 4.57
C THR A 53 -14.85 -6.59 4.83
N GLU A 54 -13.95 -7.37 4.22
CA GLU A 54 -13.88 -8.81 4.49
C GLU A 54 -13.49 -9.15 5.95
N GLN A 55 -12.98 -8.19 6.72
CA GLN A 55 -12.47 -8.44 8.08
C GLN A 55 -13.38 -7.85 9.17
N GLU A 56 -13.92 -6.67 8.93
CA GLU A 56 -14.70 -5.91 9.91
C GLU A 56 -15.82 -5.11 9.25
N ALA A 57 -16.87 -4.82 10.02
CA ALA A 57 -17.93 -3.88 9.67
C ALA A 57 -17.84 -2.67 10.59
N ILE A 58 -17.96 -1.48 10.02
CA ILE A 58 -17.92 -0.22 10.76
C ILE A 58 -19.29 0.44 10.66
N VAL A 59 -19.86 0.79 11.81
CA VAL A 59 -21.21 1.32 11.97
C VAL A 59 -21.11 2.72 12.54
N HIS A 60 -21.60 3.70 11.80
CA HIS A 60 -21.64 5.10 12.22
C HIS A 60 -23.05 5.43 12.69
N CYS A 61 -23.18 5.92 13.92
CA CYS A 61 -24.44 6.27 14.55
C CYS A 61 -24.40 7.71 15.04
N SER A 62 -25.44 8.49 14.76
CA SER A 62 -25.59 9.86 15.25
C SER A 62 -26.82 9.97 16.15
N PHE A 63 -26.60 10.18 17.45
CA PHE A 63 -27.68 10.45 18.40
C PHE A 63 -28.11 11.92 18.33
N SER A 64 -27.14 12.83 18.17
CA SER A 64 -27.32 14.27 17.94
C SER A 64 -26.12 14.89 17.22
N ARG A 65 -26.19 16.16 16.80
CA ARG A 65 -25.11 16.85 16.04
C ARG A 65 -23.71 16.77 16.68
N LYS A 66 -23.60 16.60 18.00
CA LYS A 66 -22.33 16.53 18.73
C LYS A 66 -22.10 15.17 19.39
N ASP A 67 -23.03 14.23 19.23
CA ASP A 67 -23.01 12.94 19.91
C ASP A 67 -23.09 11.83 18.86
N ASN A 68 -21.91 11.39 18.43
CA ASN A 68 -21.73 10.38 17.40
C ASN A 68 -20.98 9.19 18.01
N CYS A 69 -21.45 7.99 17.68
CA CYS A 69 -20.85 6.73 18.09
C CYS A 69 -20.43 5.94 16.86
N TYR A 70 -19.24 5.36 16.91
CA TYR A 70 -18.75 4.40 15.93
C TYR A 70 -18.64 3.05 16.60
N ALA A 71 -19.20 2.01 15.99
CA ALA A 71 -19.02 0.63 16.44
C ALA A 71 -18.35 -0.17 15.32
N VAL A 72 -17.32 -0.93 15.67
CA VAL A 72 -16.61 -1.85 14.78
C VAL A 72 -16.95 -3.27 15.22
N ILE A 73 -17.35 -4.08 14.26
CA ILE A 73 -17.77 -5.46 14.45
C ILE A 73 -16.76 -6.33 13.71
N ASP A 74 -16.02 -7.14 14.46
CA ASP A 74 -15.15 -8.18 13.90
C ASP A 74 -15.81 -9.53 14.09
N TRP A 75 -15.63 -10.45 13.15
CA TRP A 75 -16.11 -11.84 13.32
C TRP A 75 -14.97 -12.75 13.75
N VAL A 76 -14.99 -13.22 15.00
CA VAL A 76 -13.94 -14.09 15.55
C VAL A 76 -14.56 -15.33 16.17
N ASN A 77 -14.11 -16.51 15.76
CA ASN A 77 -14.61 -17.80 16.25
C ASN A 77 -16.14 -17.95 16.13
N LYS A 78 -16.72 -17.53 14.99
CA LYS A 78 -18.17 -17.53 14.73
C LYS A 78 -18.99 -16.65 15.69
N ARG A 79 -18.39 -15.61 16.26
CA ARG A 79 -19.07 -14.68 17.17
C ARG A 79 -18.71 -13.23 16.83
N PRO A 80 -19.66 -12.29 16.95
CA PRO A 80 -19.39 -10.88 16.79
C PRO A 80 -18.60 -10.37 18.00
N LYS A 81 -17.47 -9.71 17.72
CA LYS A 81 -16.67 -8.98 18.69
C LYS A 81 -16.79 -7.50 18.40
N VAL A 82 -17.28 -6.74 19.38
CA VAL A 82 -17.59 -5.32 19.22
C VAL A 82 -16.54 -4.44 19.90
N ARG A 83 -16.12 -3.39 19.19
CA ARG A 83 -15.31 -2.28 19.70
C ARG A 83 -16.06 -0.99 19.39
N ALA A 84 -16.21 -0.07 20.34
CA ALA A 84 -16.94 1.17 20.13
C ALA A 84 -16.12 2.41 20.51
N SER A 85 -16.50 3.57 19.96
CA SER A 85 -15.84 4.86 20.21
C SER A 85 -16.27 5.56 21.50
N ILE A 86 -17.20 4.96 22.25
CA ILE A 86 -17.76 5.52 23.48
C ILE A 86 -17.42 4.62 24.68
N GLU A 87 -17.36 5.20 25.88
CA GLU A 87 -17.00 4.48 27.11
C GLU A 87 -18.08 3.50 27.58
N ASP A 88 -19.33 3.83 27.29
CA ASP A 88 -20.46 2.95 27.55
C ASP A 88 -20.45 1.78 26.56
N ASN A 89 -19.83 0.67 27.00
CA ASN A 89 -19.78 -0.57 26.25
C ASN A 89 -21.17 -1.11 25.90
N GLU A 90 -22.18 -0.90 26.72
CA GLU A 90 -23.54 -1.39 26.42
C GLU A 90 -24.17 -0.57 25.30
N THR A 91 -24.02 0.75 25.33
CA THR A 91 -24.46 1.61 24.22
C THR A 91 -23.67 1.33 22.94
N GLY A 92 -22.35 1.12 23.04
CA GLY A 92 -21.52 0.77 21.88
C GLY A 92 -21.90 -0.57 21.26
N ARG A 93 -22.23 -1.55 22.10
CA ARG A 93 -22.78 -2.85 21.65
C ARG A 93 -24.19 -2.71 21.09
N ALA A 94 -25.02 -1.82 21.63
CA ALA A 94 -26.35 -1.56 21.08
C ALA A 94 -26.26 -0.90 19.70
N VAL A 95 -25.29 -0.01 19.47
CA VAL A 95 -25.00 0.53 18.13
C VAL A 95 -24.52 -0.57 17.18
N ALA A 96 -23.69 -1.49 17.63
CA ALA A 96 -23.31 -2.65 16.81
C ALA A 96 -24.52 -3.54 16.46
N VAL A 97 -25.41 -3.82 17.42
CA VAL A 97 -26.67 -4.54 17.14
C VAL A 97 -27.50 -3.81 16.09
N ALA A 98 -27.65 -2.49 16.21
CA ALA A 98 -28.37 -1.69 15.23
C ALA A 98 -27.72 -1.76 13.83
N GLY A 99 -26.39 -1.77 13.77
CA GLY A 99 -25.65 -1.97 12.54
C GLY A 99 -25.80 -3.38 11.97
N MET A 100 -25.86 -4.43 12.79
CA MET A 100 -26.10 -5.80 12.32
C MET A 100 -27.44 -5.92 11.58
N TYR A 101 -28.51 -5.30 12.09
CA TYR A 101 -29.79 -5.24 11.38
C TYR A 101 -29.70 -4.45 10.07
N GLU A 102 -28.94 -3.36 10.03
CA GLU A 102 -28.72 -2.58 8.79
C GLU A 102 -27.92 -3.39 7.76
N ILE A 103 -26.98 -4.21 8.21
CA ILE A 103 -26.19 -5.12 7.37
C ILE A 103 -27.06 -6.25 6.82
N GLU A 104 -27.95 -6.82 7.63
CA GLU A 104 -28.93 -7.81 7.15
C GLU A 104 -29.86 -7.23 6.07
N GLU A 105 -30.32 -5.99 6.25
CA GLU A 105 -31.13 -5.29 5.25
C GLU A 105 -30.33 -5.02 3.97
N LEU A 106 -29.09 -4.52 4.09
CA LEU A 106 -28.19 -4.34 2.94
C LEU A 106 -27.97 -5.65 2.18
N ILE A 107 -27.74 -6.75 2.89
CA ILE A 107 -27.51 -8.05 2.26
C ILE A 107 -28.78 -8.55 1.56
N ALA A 108 -29.95 -8.35 2.16
CA ALA A 108 -31.23 -8.70 1.54
C ALA A 108 -31.55 -7.83 0.30
N ASP A 109 -31.08 -6.58 0.28
CA ASP A 109 -31.23 -5.67 -0.87
C ASP A 109 -30.29 -6.04 -2.03
N GLU A 110 -29.06 -6.47 -1.73
CA GLU A 110 -27.99 -6.67 -2.73
C GLU A 110 -27.83 -8.11 -3.22
N ILE A 111 -28.18 -9.10 -2.40
CA ILE A 111 -28.11 -10.52 -2.79
C ILE A 111 -29.48 -10.93 -3.31
N ASP A 112 -29.56 -11.11 -4.64
CA ASP A 112 -30.75 -11.60 -5.33
C ASP A 112 -31.33 -12.82 -4.60
N PRO A 113 -32.64 -12.86 -4.31
CA PRO A 113 -33.24 -14.07 -3.77
C PRO A 113 -32.91 -15.22 -4.71
N LEU A 114 -32.36 -16.31 -4.16
CA LEU A 114 -32.09 -17.54 -4.92
C LEU A 114 -33.22 -17.77 -5.92
N PRO A 115 -32.92 -18.12 -7.20
CA PRO A 115 -33.95 -18.33 -8.20
C PRO A 115 -34.99 -19.27 -7.61
N TYR A 116 -36.22 -18.80 -7.52
CA TYR A 116 -37.35 -19.56 -7.00
C TYR A 116 -37.43 -20.88 -7.76
N ALA A 117 -36.88 -21.95 -7.17
CA ALA A 117 -37.23 -23.29 -7.54
C ALA A 117 -38.63 -23.49 -6.94
N PRO A 118 -39.68 -23.68 -7.78
CA PRO A 118 -41.00 -23.92 -7.26
C PRO A 118 -40.91 -25.09 -6.29
N GLN A 119 -41.27 -24.86 -5.03
CA GLN A 119 -41.38 -25.94 -4.05
C GLN A 119 -42.27 -27.00 -4.68
N GLN A 120 -41.70 -28.16 -4.98
CA GLN A 120 -42.48 -29.35 -5.25
C GLN A 120 -43.41 -29.50 -4.05
N LYS A 121 -44.71 -29.38 -4.33
CA LYS A 121 -45.77 -29.73 -3.40
C LYS A 121 -45.53 -31.17 -2.95
N LEU A 122 -44.84 -31.34 -1.82
CA LEU A 122 -44.99 -32.54 -1.02
C LEU A 122 -46.33 -32.40 -0.33
N SER A 123 -47.30 -33.00 -1.00
CA SER A 123 -48.65 -33.30 -0.55
C SER A 123 -48.70 -33.55 0.96
N ARG A 124 -49.58 -32.79 1.61
CA ARG A 124 -50.30 -33.19 2.82
C ARG A 124 -50.89 -34.57 2.56
N ASP A 125 -50.16 -35.61 2.97
CA ASP A 125 -50.69 -36.90 3.40
C ASP A 125 -49.52 -37.79 3.80
N LYS A 126 -49.15 -37.66 5.09
CA LYS A 126 -48.79 -38.75 6.00
C LYS A 126 -48.45 -38.14 7.36
N LEU A 127 -49.51 -37.79 8.08
CA LEU A 127 -49.48 -37.76 9.54
C LEU A 127 -49.23 -39.19 10.07
N ASN A 128 -48.56 -39.23 11.22
CA ASN A 128 -48.63 -40.25 12.27
C ASN A 128 -47.82 -41.55 12.14
N HIS A 129 -46.64 -41.54 12.75
CA HIS A 129 -46.10 -42.48 13.77
C HIS A 129 -44.60 -42.16 13.87
N ARG A 130 -43.95 -41.94 15.01
CA ARG A 130 -43.99 -42.71 16.26
C ARG A 130 -43.24 -41.93 17.35
N ASN A 131 -43.78 -41.98 18.56
CA ASN A 131 -43.18 -41.54 19.80
C ASN A 131 -41.97 -42.39 20.24
N ASN A 132 -41.17 -41.76 21.11
CA ASN A 132 -40.42 -42.28 22.26
C ASN A 132 -38.89 -42.54 22.20
N ASN A 133 -38.26 -41.94 23.22
CA ASN A 133 -37.06 -42.31 23.98
C ASN A 133 -35.66 -41.86 23.49
N ARG A 134 -35.10 -40.87 24.19
CA ARG A 134 -34.05 -41.04 25.23
C ARG A 134 -33.66 -39.67 25.81
N GLN A 135 -33.99 -39.39 27.07
CA GLN A 135 -33.22 -39.66 28.30
C GLN A 135 -32.32 -38.48 28.68
N ILE A 136 -32.72 -37.87 29.80
CA ILE A 136 -32.08 -36.78 30.52
C ILE A 136 -30.86 -37.35 31.25
N GLU A 137 -29.68 -36.78 31.01
CA GLU A 137 -28.54 -36.90 31.94
C GLU A 137 -28.04 -35.52 32.35
N SER A 138 -28.17 -35.29 33.65
CA SER A 138 -27.77 -34.12 34.40
C SER A 138 -26.25 -34.11 34.60
N THR A 139 -25.56 -33.06 34.15
CA THR A 139 -24.21 -32.75 34.67
C THR A 139 -24.08 -31.27 35.02
N LYS A 140 -24.27 -31.01 36.32
CA LYS A 140 -23.62 -30.04 37.21
C LYS A 140 -23.15 -28.70 36.63
N GLN A 141 -23.89 -27.66 37.03
CA GLN A 141 -23.51 -26.25 36.99
C GLN A 141 -22.19 -25.97 37.72
N ALA A 142 -21.28 -25.26 37.06
CA ALA A 142 -20.19 -24.54 37.72
C ALA A 142 -20.69 -23.16 38.20
N PRO A 143 -20.19 -22.63 39.33
CA PRO A 143 -20.80 -21.50 40.02
C PRO A 143 -20.58 -20.17 39.29
N LYS A 144 -21.67 -19.39 39.21
CA LYS A 144 -21.69 -17.98 38.78
C LYS A 144 -20.93 -17.12 39.81
N PRO A 145 -20.06 -16.18 39.41
CA PRO A 145 -19.62 -15.13 40.32
C PRO A 145 -20.77 -14.13 40.53
N ASN A 146 -21.20 -13.98 41.78
CA ASN A 146 -22.06 -12.89 42.22
C ASN A 146 -21.31 -11.57 42.09
N TYR A 147 -21.69 -10.74 41.11
CA TYR A 147 -21.32 -9.33 41.07
C TYR A 147 -22.35 -8.53 41.86
N THR A 148 -22.16 -8.42 43.17
CA THR A 148 -22.89 -7.45 44.00
C THR A 148 -22.35 -6.04 43.76
N GLU A 149 -23.22 -5.05 43.94
CA GLU A 149 -23.07 -3.60 43.73
C GLU A 149 -21.93 -2.91 44.52
N ALA A 150 -21.02 -3.67 45.14
CA ALA A 150 -19.88 -3.16 45.91
C ALA A 150 -18.74 -2.60 45.05
N ASN A 151 -18.70 -2.86 43.74
CA ASN A 151 -17.61 -2.40 42.86
C ASN A 151 -17.81 -1.01 42.23
N ARG A 152 -18.94 -0.32 42.44
CA ARG A 152 -19.10 1.08 42.00
C ARG A 152 -18.34 2.10 42.86
N GLN A 153 -17.85 1.72 44.04
CA GLN A 153 -17.18 2.65 44.96
C GLN A 153 -15.65 2.50 45.01
N ALA A 154 -15.05 1.64 44.18
CA ALA A 154 -13.60 1.39 44.21
C ALA A 154 -12.75 2.26 43.26
N ASP A 155 -13.33 3.25 42.57
CA ASP A 155 -12.61 4.09 41.59
C ASP A 155 -12.41 5.56 42.03
N LEU A 156 -12.82 5.93 43.24
CA LEU A 156 -12.64 7.29 43.79
C LEU A 156 -11.33 7.48 44.58
N GLY A 157 -10.25 6.78 44.23
CA GLY A 157 -9.02 6.82 45.03
C GLY A 157 -7.70 6.43 44.35
N LYS A 158 -7.67 6.20 43.03
CA LYS A 158 -6.39 6.02 42.33
C LYS A 158 -5.93 7.36 41.75
N PRO A 159 -4.68 7.79 41.97
CA PRO A 159 -4.18 9.01 41.36
C PRO A 159 -4.31 8.89 39.84
N ALA A 160 -5.00 9.85 39.21
CA ALA A 160 -5.13 9.93 37.77
C ALA A 160 -3.73 9.87 37.15
N ARG A 161 -3.48 8.87 36.30
CA ARG A 161 -2.20 8.77 35.59
C ARG A 161 -2.00 10.09 34.82
N PRO A 162 -0.79 10.69 34.89
CA PRO A 162 -0.51 11.89 34.12
C PRO A 162 -0.74 11.61 32.64
N SER A 163 -1.50 12.48 31.98
CA SER A 163 -1.83 12.34 30.55
C SER A 163 -0.54 12.38 29.72
N ARG A 164 -0.33 11.35 28.91
CA ARG A 164 0.84 11.22 28.02
C ARG A 164 0.41 11.53 26.60
N ARG A 165 1.28 12.16 25.82
CA ARG A 165 0.99 12.53 24.42
C ARG A 165 1.38 11.41 23.47
N LEU A 166 0.49 11.03 22.56
CA LEU A 166 0.86 10.14 21.44
C LEU A 166 1.67 10.92 20.41
N THR A 167 2.88 10.47 20.12
CA THR A 167 3.76 11.07 19.11
C THR A 167 3.99 10.06 17.99
N PRO A 168 3.41 10.28 16.79
CA PRO A 168 3.72 9.49 15.61
C PRO A 168 5.17 9.69 15.16
N ARG A 169 5.78 8.64 14.63
CA ARG A 169 7.13 8.64 14.10
C ARG A 169 7.19 8.05 12.70
N LEU A 170 7.74 8.82 11.77
CA LEU A 170 7.97 8.45 10.38
C LEU A 170 9.42 8.07 10.17
N GLU A 171 9.65 6.87 9.63
CA GLU A 171 10.97 6.33 9.36
C GLU A 171 11.08 5.85 7.92
N GLY A 172 12.06 6.36 7.19
CA GLY A 172 12.38 5.89 5.85
C GLY A 172 13.00 4.49 5.91
N LEU A 173 12.50 3.57 5.09
CA LEU A 173 13.07 2.25 4.85
C LEU A 173 13.29 2.05 3.35
N GLU A 174 14.12 1.07 2.95
CA GLU A 174 14.27 0.72 1.53
C GLU A 174 12.97 0.17 0.92
N THR A 175 12.10 -0.38 1.76
CA THR A 175 10.82 -1.00 1.39
C THR A 175 9.63 -0.05 1.47
N GLY A 176 9.80 1.17 1.97
CA GLY A 176 8.68 2.11 2.14
C GLY A 176 8.92 3.16 3.21
N LEU A 177 7.87 3.90 3.54
CA LEU A 177 7.83 4.79 4.69
C LEU A 177 7.13 4.06 5.85
N ARG A 178 7.85 3.83 6.94
CA ARG A 178 7.31 3.23 8.16
C ARG A 178 6.71 4.32 9.04
N LEU A 179 5.57 4.01 9.65
CA LEU A 179 4.92 4.79 10.69
C LEU A 179 4.83 3.95 11.96
N THR A 180 5.46 4.44 13.02
CA THR A 180 5.31 3.94 14.39
C THR A 180 4.76 5.05 15.28
N ALA A 181 4.53 4.78 16.56
CA ALA A 181 4.18 5.82 17.53
C ALA A 181 4.69 5.46 18.91
N TYR A 182 4.92 6.49 19.72
CA TYR A 182 5.31 6.36 21.12
C TYR A 182 4.57 7.38 21.99
N TRP A 183 4.31 6.99 23.23
CA TRP A 183 3.82 7.86 24.29
C TRP A 183 4.96 8.70 24.84
N VAL A 184 4.69 9.98 25.07
CA VAL A 184 5.60 10.91 25.75
C VAL A 184 4.94 11.35 27.04
N SER A 185 5.55 10.97 28.16
CA SER A 185 5.17 11.39 29.50
C SER A 185 5.59 12.84 29.78
N PRO A 186 5.04 13.52 30.81
CA PRO A 186 5.45 14.88 31.17
C PRO A 186 6.93 15.03 31.56
N ASP A 187 7.58 13.93 31.97
CA ASP A 187 9.02 13.83 32.24
C ASP A 187 9.84 13.46 30.99
N PHE A 188 9.23 13.53 29.80
CA PHE A 188 9.80 13.22 28.49
C PHE A 188 10.21 11.75 28.28
N GLN A 189 9.80 10.84 29.17
CA GLN A 189 9.99 9.41 28.95
C GLN A 189 9.17 8.92 27.75
N ARG A 190 9.79 8.03 26.95
CA ARG A 190 9.20 7.50 25.72
C ARG A 190 8.86 6.03 25.87
N GLU A 191 7.60 5.68 25.60
CA GLU A 191 7.12 4.29 25.61
C GLU A 191 6.47 3.93 24.28
N PRO A 192 6.80 2.81 23.63
CA PRO A 192 6.16 2.42 22.37
C PRO A 192 4.64 2.26 22.49
N ALA A 193 3.89 2.79 21.52
CA ALA A 193 2.43 2.81 21.59
C ALA A 193 1.77 1.49 21.12
N PHE A 194 2.47 0.69 20.30
CA PHE A 194 1.93 -0.52 19.67
C PHE A 194 2.43 -1.84 20.28
N GLN A 195 3.16 -1.82 21.41
CA GLN A 195 3.70 -3.04 22.02
C GLN A 195 2.58 -3.98 22.50
N GLN A 196 2.68 -5.26 22.16
CA GLN A 196 1.85 -6.31 22.74
C GLN A 196 2.29 -6.58 24.19
N GLY A 197 1.61 -5.95 25.14
CA GLY A 197 1.89 -6.12 26.57
C GLY A 197 1.26 -5.03 27.43
N SER A 198 0.26 -5.43 28.21
CA SER A 198 -0.43 -4.73 29.32
C SER A 198 0.06 -3.33 29.74
N SER A 199 -0.16 -2.32 28.91
CA SER A 199 -0.43 -0.97 29.41
C SER A 199 -1.94 -0.74 29.32
N THR A 200 -2.58 -0.58 30.47
CA THR A 200 -3.99 -0.17 30.54
C THR A 200 -4.10 1.25 30.01
N LEU A 201 -4.42 1.38 28.72
CA LEU A 201 -4.69 2.66 28.07
C LEU A 201 -5.99 3.26 28.63
N ASN A 202 -5.97 4.56 28.93
CA ASN A 202 -7.18 5.31 29.24
C ASN A 202 -7.97 5.65 27.96
N SER A 203 -9.18 6.20 28.09
CA SER A 203 -10.07 6.48 26.94
C SER A 203 -9.44 7.45 25.92
N SER A 204 -8.77 8.50 26.37
CA SER A 204 -8.09 9.49 25.51
C SER A 204 -6.88 8.89 24.76
N GLU A 205 -6.12 8.02 25.43
CA GLU A 205 -5.01 7.29 24.82
C GLU A 205 -5.52 6.30 23.75
N ARG A 206 -6.61 5.58 24.03
CA ARG A 206 -7.25 4.69 23.03
C ARG A 206 -7.76 5.47 21.84
N GLU A 207 -8.47 6.58 22.08
CA GLU A 207 -8.97 7.46 21.01
C GLU A 207 -7.82 7.94 20.12
N SER A 208 -6.69 8.33 20.71
CA SER A 208 -5.51 8.79 19.97
C SER A 208 -4.93 7.71 19.06
N ILE A 209 -4.84 6.45 19.54
CA ILE A 209 -4.37 5.31 18.72
C ILE A 209 -5.34 5.00 17.59
N VAL A 210 -6.65 4.95 17.86
CA VAL A 210 -7.68 4.68 16.84
C VAL A 210 -7.64 5.77 15.77
N ARG A 211 -7.54 7.02 16.19
CA ARG A 211 -7.43 8.19 15.32
C ARG A 211 -6.18 8.13 14.44
N LEU A 212 -5.02 7.77 15.01
CA LEU A 212 -3.79 7.56 14.24
C LEU A 212 -3.96 6.43 13.22
N THR A 213 -4.60 5.33 13.62
CA THR A 213 -4.83 4.17 12.76
C THR A 213 -5.72 4.50 11.58
N ALA A 214 -6.86 5.17 11.82
CA ALA A 214 -7.77 5.62 10.76
C ALA A 214 -7.06 6.58 9.80
N GLN A 215 -6.27 7.52 10.34
CA GLN A 215 -5.55 8.48 9.52
C GLN A 215 -4.41 7.85 8.71
N ALA A 216 -3.72 6.86 9.27
CA ALA A 216 -2.70 6.07 8.58
C ALA A 216 -3.31 5.28 7.41
N ARG A 217 -4.45 4.61 7.62
CA ARG A 217 -5.16 3.88 6.57
C ARG A 217 -5.63 4.80 5.44
N ASN A 218 -6.23 5.94 5.78
CA ASN A 218 -6.63 6.96 4.80
C ASN A 218 -5.43 7.50 4.00
N ALA A 219 -4.24 7.44 4.57
CA ALA A 219 -3.00 7.83 3.92
C ALA A 219 -2.33 6.72 3.08
N GLY A 220 -2.93 5.53 3.00
CA GLY A 220 -2.42 4.39 2.24
C GLY A 220 -1.46 3.49 3.03
N PHE A 221 -1.28 3.72 4.33
CA PHE A 221 -0.45 2.85 5.16
C PHE A 221 -1.19 1.55 5.52
N HIS A 222 -0.46 0.45 5.51
CA HIS A 222 -0.95 -0.87 5.89
C HIS A 222 -0.33 -1.27 7.23
N PHE A 223 -1.17 -1.75 8.16
CA PHE A 223 -0.70 -2.20 9.46
C PHE A 223 -0.06 -3.60 9.35
N ARG A 224 1.10 -3.78 9.96
CA ARG A 224 1.81 -5.06 10.05
C ARG A 224 1.80 -5.53 11.50
N SER A 225 0.95 -6.51 11.79
CA SER A 225 0.71 -7.00 13.16
C SER A 225 1.98 -7.57 13.81
N GLU A 226 2.78 -8.31 13.05
CA GLU A 226 4.03 -8.92 13.53
C GLU A 226 5.07 -7.88 13.95
N GLN A 227 5.21 -6.79 13.18
CA GLN A 227 6.17 -5.72 13.45
C GLN A 227 5.58 -4.59 14.30
N SER A 228 4.26 -4.62 14.55
CA SER A 228 3.51 -3.61 15.30
C SER A 228 3.73 -2.19 14.76
N ASP A 229 3.72 -2.04 13.44
CA ASP A 229 3.93 -0.78 12.74
C ASP A 229 3.05 -0.65 11.49
N PHE A 230 3.09 0.53 10.87
CA PHE A 230 2.40 0.83 9.62
C PHE A 230 3.42 1.02 8.50
N ILE A 231 3.14 0.54 7.29
CA ILE A 231 4.02 0.70 6.13
C ILE A 231 3.27 1.31 4.94
N LEU A 232 3.84 2.37 4.36
CA LEU A 232 3.47 2.88 3.04
C LEU A 232 4.53 2.38 2.05
N ALA A 233 4.25 1.26 1.39
CA ALA A 233 5.21 0.55 0.54
C ALA A 233 5.34 1.17 -0.86
N ASP A 234 4.26 1.76 -1.40
CA ASP A 234 4.27 2.34 -2.74
C ASP A 234 5.06 3.66 -2.78
N PRO A 235 6.23 3.72 -3.44
CA PRO A 235 7.04 4.93 -3.51
C PRO A 235 6.32 6.12 -4.15
N LYS A 236 5.32 5.86 -5.01
CA LYS A 236 4.55 6.92 -5.68
C LYS A 236 3.66 7.68 -4.71
N GLN A 237 3.23 7.05 -3.61
CA GLN A 237 2.35 7.65 -2.60
C GLN A 237 3.12 8.40 -1.52
N ILE A 238 4.39 8.05 -1.28
CA ILE A 238 5.22 8.66 -0.23
C ILE A 238 5.40 10.17 -0.44
N GLY A 239 5.71 10.61 -1.67
CA GLY A 239 5.84 12.04 -2.00
C GLY A 239 4.56 12.83 -1.74
N PRO A 240 3.41 12.43 -2.33
CA PRO A 240 2.10 13.02 -2.06
C PRO A 240 1.70 13.01 -0.58
N PHE A 241 2.04 11.95 0.17
CA PHE A 241 1.81 11.89 1.61
C PHE A 241 2.52 13.05 2.34
N PHE A 242 3.81 13.26 2.09
CA PHE A 242 4.56 14.37 2.70
C PHE A 242 4.02 15.74 2.25
N ALA A 243 3.65 15.88 0.98
CA ALA A 243 3.18 17.15 0.42
C ALA A 243 1.79 17.56 0.96
N HIS A 244 0.87 16.61 1.15
CA HIS A 244 -0.55 16.91 1.35
C HIS A 244 -1.14 16.33 2.64
N GLN A 245 -0.66 15.19 3.11
CA GLN A 245 -1.26 14.48 4.24
C GLN A 245 -0.54 14.76 5.55
N LEU A 246 0.78 14.97 5.54
CA LEU A 246 1.57 15.24 6.75
C LEU A 246 1.01 16.41 7.57
N LYS A 247 0.60 17.50 6.92
CA LYS A 247 -0.03 18.66 7.60
C LYS A 247 -1.28 18.29 8.40
N ARG A 248 -2.05 17.28 7.94
CA ARG A 248 -3.21 16.78 8.67
C ARG A 248 -2.79 15.98 9.91
N PHE A 249 -1.66 15.28 9.87
CA PHE A 249 -1.09 14.59 11.02
C PHE A 249 -0.56 15.60 12.04
N GLU A 250 0.22 16.59 11.60
CA GLU A 250 0.75 17.66 12.46
C GLU A 250 -0.37 18.42 13.17
N LYS A 251 -1.45 18.79 12.47
CA LYS A 251 -2.60 19.47 13.08
C LYS A 251 -3.29 18.65 14.19
N ARG A 252 -3.12 17.33 14.19
CA ARG A 252 -3.86 16.41 15.05
C ARG A 252 -3.04 15.82 16.19
N PHE A 253 -1.72 15.72 16.01
CA PHE A 253 -0.79 15.16 16.99
C PHE A 253 0.24 16.19 17.48
N ASP A 254 0.14 17.45 17.03
CA ASP A 254 1.02 18.61 17.28
C ASP A 254 2.46 18.46 16.79
N TYR A 255 3.04 17.27 16.94
CA TYR A 255 4.40 16.96 16.57
C TYR A 255 4.50 15.56 15.97
N ILE A 256 5.22 15.46 14.85
CA ILE A 256 5.54 14.21 14.18
C ILE A 256 7.07 14.08 14.19
N ASP A 257 7.57 12.98 14.75
CA ASP A 257 8.99 12.65 14.74
C ASP A 257 9.34 12.11 13.34
N ILE A 258 10.33 12.70 12.66
CA ILE A 258 10.71 12.33 11.29
C ILE A 258 12.19 12.00 11.29
N ASP A 259 12.54 10.78 10.89
CA ASP A 259 13.93 10.37 10.82
C ASP A 259 14.66 11.02 9.62
N PRO A 260 16.01 11.10 9.65
CA PRO A 260 16.79 11.71 8.57
C PRO A 260 16.58 11.10 7.19
N PHE A 261 16.17 9.81 7.09
CA PHE A 261 15.88 9.20 5.80
C PHE A 261 14.49 9.58 5.28
N ALA A 262 13.47 9.60 6.14
CA ALA A 262 12.13 10.12 5.83
C ALA A 262 12.18 11.59 5.42
N GLU A 263 13.01 12.43 6.07
CA GLU A 263 13.24 13.82 5.66
C GLU A 263 13.74 13.92 4.21
N LYS A 264 14.57 12.97 3.75
CA LYS A 264 15.03 12.94 2.35
C LYS A 264 13.92 12.51 1.40
N MET A 265 13.01 11.63 1.84
CA MET A 265 11.83 11.26 1.06
C MET A 265 10.84 12.42 0.94
N ALA A 266 10.71 13.24 1.99
CA ALA A 266 9.85 14.42 2.03
C ALA A 266 10.24 15.50 1.00
N LYS A 267 11.48 15.49 0.50
CA LYS A 267 11.95 16.37 -0.60
C LYS A 267 11.34 16.03 -1.96
N GLY A 268 10.52 14.97 -2.03
CA GLY A 268 9.88 14.51 -3.25
C GLY A 268 10.79 13.67 -4.14
N ALA A 269 10.19 13.10 -5.18
CA ALA A 269 10.89 12.27 -6.15
C ALA A 269 11.77 13.14 -7.05
N ARG A 270 13.08 12.85 -7.06
CA ARG A 270 14.06 13.63 -7.83
C ARG A 270 14.51 12.88 -9.08
N PRO A 271 14.61 13.55 -10.24
CA PRO A 271 15.02 12.91 -11.47
C PRO A 271 16.48 12.46 -11.38
N ILE A 272 16.77 11.23 -11.81
CA ILE A 272 18.14 10.73 -11.94
C ILE A 272 18.59 10.84 -13.40
N LYS A 273 19.90 10.84 -13.62
CA LYS A 273 20.51 10.74 -14.95
C LYS A 273 21.02 9.33 -15.15
N VAL A 274 20.71 8.74 -16.31
CA VAL A 274 21.23 7.45 -16.76
C VAL A 274 22.48 7.69 -17.60
N VAL A 275 23.60 7.09 -17.19
CA VAL A 275 24.88 7.19 -17.88
C VAL A 275 25.43 5.79 -18.16
N GLY A 276 25.54 5.41 -19.42
CA GLY A 276 26.18 4.17 -19.87
C GLY A 276 27.67 4.37 -20.06
N LYS A 277 28.52 3.70 -19.29
CA LYS A 277 29.96 3.67 -19.56
C LYS A 277 30.26 2.55 -20.54
N VAL A 278 30.75 2.92 -21.71
CA VAL A 278 30.99 1.98 -22.80
C VAL A 278 32.44 1.53 -22.81
N LYS A 279 32.64 0.22 -22.92
CA LYS A 279 33.95 -0.41 -23.10
C LYS A 279 33.93 -1.28 -24.35
N ALA A 280 35.00 -1.22 -25.12
CA ALA A 280 35.22 -2.18 -26.18
C ALA A 280 35.36 -3.60 -25.59
N GLU A 281 34.88 -4.58 -26.34
CA GLU A 281 35.10 -6.00 -26.08
C GLU A 281 35.71 -6.63 -27.34
N GLN A 282 36.16 -7.88 -27.27
CA GLN A 282 36.72 -8.60 -28.41
C GLN A 282 35.79 -8.59 -29.63
N GLY A 283 36.38 -8.43 -30.82
CA GLY A 283 35.64 -8.30 -32.07
C GLY A 283 34.89 -6.96 -32.18
N ASN A 284 33.77 -6.96 -32.88
CA ASN A 284 32.94 -5.75 -33.09
C ASN A 284 31.87 -5.56 -31.98
N ALA A 285 32.16 -6.05 -30.78
CA ALA A 285 31.28 -5.96 -29.63
C ALA A 285 31.73 -4.87 -28.65
N MET A 286 30.79 -4.44 -27.80
CA MET A 286 31.02 -3.54 -26.68
C MET A 286 30.16 -3.95 -25.48
N LYS A 287 30.62 -3.59 -24.28
CA LYS A 287 29.88 -3.69 -23.03
C LYS A 287 29.46 -2.30 -22.55
N VAL A 288 28.26 -2.21 -21.98
CA VAL A 288 27.72 -0.97 -21.41
C VAL A 288 27.44 -1.16 -19.92
N ASP A 289 28.21 -0.48 -19.09
CA ASP A 289 28.02 -0.45 -17.64
C ASP A 289 27.12 0.73 -17.26
N TRP A 290 25.85 0.46 -16.92
CA TRP A 290 24.89 1.49 -16.54
C TRP A 290 25.15 2.04 -15.13
N HIS A 291 25.33 3.35 -15.05
CA HIS A 291 25.49 4.09 -13.81
C HIS A 291 24.42 5.15 -13.69
N LEU A 292 23.88 5.33 -12.48
CA LEU A 292 22.87 6.33 -12.20
C LEU A 292 23.46 7.48 -11.37
N LYS A 293 23.03 8.70 -11.68
CA LYS A 293 23.50 9.90 -10.99
C LYS A 293 22.35 10.77 -10.53
N LEU A 294 22.37 11.19 -9.27
CA LEU A 294 21.45 12.18 -8.71
C LEU A 294 22.19 13.50 -8.47
N GLY A 295 21.95 14.49 -9.34
CA GLY A 295 22.68 15.76 -9.33
C GLY A 295 24.19 15.54 -9.56
N ARG A 296 25.00 15.73 -8.52
CA ARG A 296 26.47 15.48 -8.54
C ARG A 296 26.88 14.11 -7.99
N LYS A 297 25.99 13.40 -7.29
CA LYS A 297 26.30 12.13 -6.60
C LYS A 297 25.99 10.93 -7.47
N TRP A 298 26.91 9.98 -7.55
CA TRP A 298 26.68 8.68 -8.17
C TRP A 298 25.98 7.73 -7.20
N LEU A 299 25.08 6.91 -7.72
CA LEU A 299 24.52 5.78 -6.99
C LEU A 299 25.58 4.66 -6.92
N ASN A 300 25.46 3.81 -5.91
CA ASN A 300 26.29 2.60 -5.83
C ASN A 300 25.92 1.61 -6.96
N ALA A 301 26.73 0.57 -7.14
CA ALA A 301 26.54 -0.42 -8.20
C ALA A 301 25.25 -1.24 -8.03
N GLU A 302 24.88 -1.56 -6.79
CA GLU A 302 23.70 -2.37 -6.47
C GLU A 302 22.39 -1.63 -6.79
N ASP A 303 22.25 -0.40 -6.33
CA ASP A 303 21.13 0.49 -6.65
C ASP A 303 21.08 0.79 -8.14
N SER A 304 22.24 1.01 -8.79
CA SER A 304 22.29 1.21 -10.24
C SER A 304 21.74 0.01 -10.99
N LYS A 305 22.16 -1.21 -10.64
CA LYS A 305 21.68 -2.45 -11.25
C LYS A 305 20.20 -2.69 -10.98
N ARG A 306 19.74 -2.48 -9.75
CA ARG A 306 18.32 -2.65 -9.37
C ARG A 306 17.39 -1.69 -10.11
N LEU A 307 17.74 -0.41 -10.16
CA LEU A 307 16.94 0.63 -10.82
C LEU A 307 17.01 0.53 -12.34
N THR A 308 18.21 0.33 -12.85
CA THR A 308 18.56 -0.57 -13.95
C THR A 308 17.41 -1.43 -14.44
N GLN A 309 17.25 -2.53 -13.72
CA GLN A 309 16.32 -3.63 -13.93
C GLN A 309 14.83 -3.23 -13.80
N ALA A 310 14.48 -2.42 -12.81
CA ALA A 310 13.10 -1.96 -12.63
C ALA A 310 12.64 -1.03 -13.76
N GLY A 311 13.55 -0.20 -14.29
CA GLY A 311 13.40 0.57 -15.52
C GLY A 311 12.47 1.78 -15.48
N ARG A 312 11.36 1.76 -14.72
CA ARG A 312 10.35 2.83 -14.73
C ARG A 312 9.83 3.23 -13.35
N GLY A 313 9.57 4.53 -13.20
CA GLY A 313 8.77 5.07 -12.11
C GLY A 313 9.58 5.68 -10.96
N THR A 314 8.94 5.74 -9.80
CA THR A 314 9.50 6.27 -8.56
C THR A 314 10.04 5.13 -7.72
N HIS A 315 11.24 5.29 -7.19
CA HIS A 315 11.92 4.28 -6.39
C HIS A 315 12.51 4.90 -5.13
N ILE A 316 12.70 4.07 -4.12
CA ILE A 316 13.38 4.44 -2.88
C ILE A 316 14.85 4.03 -2.98
N VAL A 317 15.76 4.94 -2.64
CA VAL A 317 17.20 4.69 -2.58
C VAL A 317 17.75 5.11 -1.23
N LYS A 318 18.40 4.17 -0.54
CA LYS A 318 18.95 4.40 0.79
C LYS A 318 19.89 5.60 0.80
N GLY A 319 19.68 6.49 1.76
CA GLY A 319 20.47 7.70 1.92
C GLY A 319 20.22 8.80 0.88
N LEU A 320 19.45 8.54 -0.18
CA LEU A 320 19.06 9.53 -1.20
C LEU A 320 17.55 9.86 -1.18
N GLY A 321 16.69 9.00 -0.64
CA GLY A 321 15.24 9.24 -0.57
C GLY A 321 14.54 8.76 -1.84
N LEU A 322 13.56 9.53 -2.32
CA LEU A 322 12.80 9.19 -3.52
C LEU A 322 13.54 9.66 -4.79
N VAL A 323 13.68 8.75 -5.74
CA VAL A 323 14.24 9.01 -7.07
C VAL A 323 13.23 8.64 -8.16
N HIS A 324 13.29 9.33 -9.29
CA HIS A 324 12.42 9.08 -10.43
C HIS A 324 13.24 8.85 -11.69
N ILE A 325 12.94 7.77 -12.42
CA ILE A 325 13.42 7.53 -13.78
C ILE A 325 12.38 8.13 -14.73
N ALA A 326 12.79 9.13 -15.51
CA ALA A 326 11.91 9.79 -16.46
C ALA A 326 11.54 8.83 -17.61
N GLU A 327 10.37 9.04 -18.22
CA GLU A 327 9.84 8.14 -19.25
C GLU A 327 10.80 7.92 -20.43
N GLU A 328 11.46 8.99 -20.90
CA GLU A 328 12.48 8.90 -21.95
C GLU A 328 13.62 7.96 -21.55
N GLN A 329 14.11 8.08 -20.32
CA GLN A 329 15.18 7.24 -19.78
C GLN A 329 14.73 5.79 -19.64
N SER A 330 13.49 5.55 -19.26
CA SER A 330 12.89 4.22 -19.20
C SER A 330 12.82 3.58 -20.58
N LYS A 331 12.40 4.34 -21.61
CA LYS A 331 12.36 3.88 -23.00
C LYS A 331 13.77 3.53 -23.50
N ALA A 332 14.73 4.42 -23.30
CA ALA A 332 16.12 4.16 -23.66
C ALA A 332 16.66 2.88 -22.97
N LEU A 333 16.47 2.73 -21.66
CA LEU A 333 16.91 1.51 -20.95
C LEU A 333 16.21 0.24 -21.44
N ALA A 334 14.96 0.31 -21.91
CA ALA A 334 14.27 -0.83 -22.48
C ALA A 334 14.84 -1.20 -23.86
N GLU A 335 15.02 -0.22 -24.74
CA GLU A 335 15.58 -0.41 -26.09
C GLU A 335 16.99 -1.00 -26.03
N TRP A 336 17.84 -0.49 -25.12
CA TRP A 336 19.18 -1.02 -24.90
C TRP A 336 19.17 -2.49 -24.45
N ARG A 337 18.18 -2.95 -23.69
CA ARG A 337 18.12 -4.36 -23.29
C ARG A 337 17.73 -5.27 -24.44
N THR A 338 16.78 -4.85 -25.27
CA THR A 338 16.32 -5.67 -26.41
C THR A 338 17.39 -5.83 -27.47
N ALA A 339 18.25 -4.84 -27.65
CA ALA A 339 19.33 -4.88 -28.63
C ALA A 339 20.59 -5.64 -28.16
N ALA A 340 20.61 -6.08 -26.91
CA ALA A 340 21.75 -6.80 -26.35
C ALA A 340 21.78 -8.26 -26.81
N GLN A 341 22.96 -8.74 -27.18
CA GLN A 341 23.23 -10.17 -27.36
C GLN A 341 23.81 -10.73 -26.06
N THR A 342 23.45 -11.96 -25.71
CA THR A 342 24.02 -12.63 -24.54
C THR A 342 25.23 -13.42 -24.99
N SER A 343 26.37 -13.19 -24.35
CA SER A 343 27.59 -13.98 -24.58
C SER A 343 27.58 -15.28 -23.77
N ASP A 344 28.53 -16.17 -24.07
CA ASP A 344 28.62 -17.50 -23.45
C ASP A 344 28.80 -17.45 -21.92
N ASP A 345 29.35 -16.36 -21.38
CA ASP A 345 29.52 -16.10 -19.94
C ASP A 345 28.30 -15.39 -19.30
N GLY A 346 27.23 -15.16 -20.07
CA GLY A 346 26.02 -14.46 -19.63
C GLY A 346 26.10 -12.93 -19.65
N ALA A 347 27.22 -12.34 -20.09
CA ALA A 347 27.32 -10.88 -20.21
C ALA A 347 26.56 -10.37 -21.45
N LEU A 348 25.94 -9.20 -21.29
CA LEU A 348 25.29 -8.50 -22.39
C LEU A 348 26.33 -7.77 -23.24
N LEU A 349 26.32 -8.05 -24.54
CA LEU A 349 27.15 -7.45 -25.56
C LEU A 349 26.30 -6.69 -26.57
N TRP A 350 26.82 -5.57 -27.04
CA TRP A 350 26.19 -4.76 -28.07
C TRP A 350 27.13 -4.60 -29.26
N PRO A 351 26.60 -4.50 -30.49
CA PRO A 351 27.41 -4.08 -31.63
C PRO A 351 27.96 -2.65 -31.46
N ARG A 352 29.22 -2.41 -31.83
CA ARG A 352 29.85 -1.08 -31.66
C ARG A 352 29.10 0.05 -32.37
N TYR A 353 28.47 -0.22 -33.52
CA TYR A 353 27.68 0.78 -34.27
C TYR A 353 26.54 1.39 -33.46
N MET A 354 26.06 0.73 -32.41
CA MET A 354 25.00 1.28 -31.55
C MET A 354 25.42 2.55 -30.79
N VAL A 355 26.71 2.87 -30.72
CA VAL A 355 27.19 4.17 -30.20
C VAL A 355 26.63 5.35 -31.01
N PHE A 356 26.36 5.16 -32.29
CA PHE A 356 25.75 6.17 -33.17
C PHE A 356 24.24 6.26 -33.03
N SER A 357 23.62 5.32 -32.30
CA SER A 357 22.20 5.40 -32.06
C SER A 357 21.86 6.67 -31.26
N LEU A 358 20.71 7.26 -31.59
CA LEU A 358 20.21 8.52 -31.03
C LEU A 358 19.88 8.43 -29.53
N PHE A 359 20.22 7.35 -28.83
CA PHE A 359 19.89 7.18 -27.41
C PHE A 359 20.48 8.28 -26.50
N GLY A 360 21.58 8.92 -26.92
CA GLY A 360 22.11 10.13 -26.28
C GLY A 360 21.13 11.31 -26.26
N GLN A 361 20.19 11.36 -27.20
CA GLN A 361 19.12 12.35 -27.30
C GLN A 361 17.83 11.91 -26.57
N HIS A 362 17.68 10.63 -26.22
CA HIS A 362 16.46 10.03 -25.66
C HIS A 362 16.60 9.66 -24.17
N GLY A 363 17.47 10.34 -23.42
CA GLY A 363 17.55 10.24 -21.96
C GLY A 363 18.68 9.39 -21.36
N ALA A 364 19.45 8.66 -22.17
CA ALA A 364 20.61 7.88 -21.71
C ALA A 364 21.92 8.41 -22.31
N GLN A 365 22.80 8.97 -21.48
CA GLN A 365 24.08 9.51 -21.94
C GLN A 365 25.12 8.39 -22.03
N LEU A 366 25.82 8.27 -23.16
CA LEU A 366 26.95 7.36 -23.30
C LEU A 366 28.26 8.09 -23.00
N ASN A 367 29.07 7.50 -22.13
CA ASN A 367 30.45 7.91 -21.91
C ASN A 367 31.38 6.85 -22.51
N LEU A 368 32.02 7.21 -23.61
CA LEU A 368 32.95 6.35 -24.35
C LEU A 368 34.33 6.45 -23.72
N LYS A 369 34.93 5.31 -23.39
CA LYS A 369 36.35 5.25 -23.01
C LYS A 369 37.26 5.31 -24.23
N GLU A 370 38.51 5.71 -24.02
CA GLU A 370 39.57 5.95 -25.04
C GLU A 370 39.42 5.15 -26.34
N GLU A 371 39.50 3.82 -26.32
CA GLU A 371 39.39 2.99 -27.53
C GLU A 371 38.07 3.21 -28.29
N MET A 372 36.94 3.25 -27.58
CA MET A 372 35.62 3.46 -28.20
C MET A 372 35.43 4.90 -28.67
N ALA A 373 36.03 5.87 -27.99
CA ALA A 373 36.04 7.26 -28.42
C ALA A 373 36.85 7.43 -29.71
N GLN A 374 38.07 6.89 -29.75
CA GLN A 374 38.94 6.88 -30.94
C GLN A 374 38.28 6.16 -32.12
N TRP A 375 37.67 4.99 -31.88
CA TRP A 375 36.95 4.25 -32.91
C TRP A 375 35.78 5.07 -33.47
N ARG A 376 34.94 5.67 -32.61
CA ARG A 376 33.81 6.50 -33.03
C ARG A 376 34.28 7.72 -33.82
N ASP A 377 35.32 8.39 -33.33
CA ASP A 377 35.88 9.56 -33.96
C ASP A 377 36.48 9.17 -35.31
N GLY A 378 37.16 8.02 -35.44
CA GLY A 378 37.64 7.48 -36.72
C GLY A 378 36.53 7.24 -37.74
N VAL A 379 35.43 6.60 -37.34
CA VAL A 379 34.24 6.42 -38.20
C VAL A 379 33.65 7.76 -38.62
N SER A 380 33.64 8.75 -37.72
CA SER A 380 33.06 10.08 -37.97
C SER A 380 33.98 11.01 -38.79
N LEU A 381 35.30 10.85 -38.66
CA LEU A 381 36.33 11.68 -39.28
C LEU A 381 36.75 11.17 -40.66
N ALA A 382 36.50 9.90 -40.97
CA ALA A 382 36.75 9.32 -42.30
C ALA A 382 35.80 9.84 -43.40
N THR A 383 34.98 10.84 -43.10
CA THR A 383 34.42 11.77 -44.09
C THR A 383 35.46 12.73 -44.67
N GLY A 384 36.66 12.81 -44.07
CA GLY A 384 37.81 13.57 -44.54
C GLY A 384 38.69 12.79 -45.51
N GLU A 385 39.41 13.51 -46.37
CA GLU A 385 40.12 13.07 -47.58
C GLU A 385 41.09 11.87 -47.42
N GLU A 386 41.46 11.46 -46.21
CA GLU A 386 42.47 10.42 -45.97
C GLU A 386 42.03 9.01 -46.37
N THR A 387 40.75 8.63 -46.18
CA THR A 387 40.21 7.37 -46.74
C THR A 387 39.79 7.54 -48.20
N ALA A 388 39.66 8.79 -48.67
CA ALA A 388 39.24 9.13 -50.03
C ALA A 388 40.32 8.83 -51.09
N MET A 389 41.58 8.64 -50.70
CA MET A 389 42.69 8.45 -51.65
C MET A 389 42.80 7.04 -52.27
N GLN A 390 42.09 6.02 -51.76
CA GLN A 390 42.34 4.62 -52.19
C GLN A 390 41.29 3.99 -53.13
N MET A 391 40.08 4.53 -53.25
CA MET A 391 39.06 3.98 -54.16
C MET A 391 38.95 4.77 -55.47
N GLN A 392 39.37 4.16 -56.59
CA GLN A 392 39.05 4.68 -57.93
C GLN A 392 37.55 4.50 -58.19
N LEU A 393 36.79 5.57 -57.95
CA LEU A 393 35.34 5.59 -58.21
C LEU A 393 35.05 5.92 -59.69
N PRO A 394 34.04 5.29 -60.30
CA PRO A 394 33.66 5.59 -61.68
C PRO A 394 33.31 7.07 -61.90
N LYS A 395 33.74 7.63 -63.03
CA LYS A 395 33.53 9.05 -63.38
C LYS A 395 32.06 9.46 -63.51
N PHE A 396 31.16 8.50 -63.77
CA PHE A 396 29.73 8.76 -63.97
C PHE A 396 28.96 9.06 -62.67
N LEU A 397 29.55 8.78 -61.49
CA LEU A 397 28.90 9.08 -60.22
C LEU A 397 28.78 10.59 -60.02
N ARG A 398 27.68 11.05 -59.42
CA ARG A 398 27.52 12.43 -58.92
C ARG A 398 28.25 12.58 -57.59
N ASP A 399 28.49 13.82 -57.15
CA ASP A 399 29.26 14.09 -55.92
C ASP A 399 28.64 13.43 -54.68
N TYR A 400 27.33 13.54 -54.49
CA TYR A 400 26.64 12.88 -53.37
C TYR A 400 26.71 11.34 -53.45
N GLN A 401 26.79 10.76 -54.65
CA GLN A 401 26.92 9.31 -54.81
C GLN A 401 28.35 8.86 -54.48
N ARG A 402 29.36 9.63 -54.88
CA ARG A 402 30.75 9.40 -54.49
C ARG A 402 30.90 9.45 -52.97
N GLU A 403 30.30 10.46 -52.35
CA GLU A 403 30.26 10.62 -50.89
C GLU A 403 29.55 9.44 -50.22
N GLY A 404 28.39 9.01 -50.73
CA GLY A 404 27.68 7.83 -50.22
C GLY A 404 28.47 6.52 -50.32
N VAL A 405 29.15 6.26 -51.44
CA VAL A 405 30.00 5.06 -51.60
C VAL A 405 31.19 5.11 -50.66
N ARG A 406 31.82 6.28 -50.49
CA ARG A 406 32.90 6.47 -49.52
C ARG A 406 32.43 6.22 -48.10
N TRP A 407 31.25 6.72 -47.73
CA TRP A 407 30.64 6.49 -46.43
C TRP A 407 30.38 4.99 -46.18
N LEU A 408 29.82 4.26 -47.15
CA LEU A 408 29.62 2.81 -47.04
C LEU A 408 30.93 2.02 -46.93
N SER A 409 31.96 2.42 -47.69
CA SER A 409 33.29 1.81 -47.57
C SER A 409 33.89 2.04 -46.19
N ASN A 410 33.75 3.24 -45.65
CA ASN A 410 34.19 3.59 -44.30
C ASN A 410 33.50 2.72 -43.24
N LEU A 411 32.17 2.58 -43.30
CA LEU A 411 31.42 1.70 -42.40
C LEU A 411 31.93 0.25 -42.45
N ARG A 412 32.22 -0.27 -43.66
CA ARG A 412 32.77 -1.61 -43.85
C ARG A 412 34.15 -1.79 -43.20
N VAL A 413 35.05 -0.80 -43.35
CA VAL A 413 36.39 -0.85 -42.73
C VAL A 413 36.29 -0.90 -41.21
N HIS A 414 35.29 -0.22 -40.64
CA HIS A 414 35.01 -0.21 -39.20
C HIS A 414 34.04 -1.31 -38.74
N ALA A 415 33.76 -2.30 -39.60
CA ALA A 415 32.89 -3.45 -39.32
C ALA A 415 31.46 -3.08 -38.86
N CYS A 416 30.93 -1.92 -39.27
CA CYS A 416 29.57 -1.49 -38.94
C CYS A 416 28.49 -2.17 -39.78
#